data_AF-A0A0F2J8D8-F1
#
_entry.id   AF-A0A0F2J8D8-F1
#
_cell.length_a   1.000
_cell.length_b   1.000
_cell.length_c   1.000
_cell.angle_alpha   90.00
_cell.angle_beta   90.00
_cell.angle_gamma   90.00
#
_symmetry.space_group_name_H-M   'P 1'
#
loop_
_entity.id
_entity.type
_entity.pdbx_description
1 polymer ?
#
loop_
_entity_poly.entity_id
_entity_poly.type
_entity_poly.pdbx_seq_one_letter_code
_entity_poly.pdbx_strand_id
1 'polypeptide(L)'
;MSRVQYDREILYVQKLCFFMFLLTVTMIATAITVWRFNLYYALWVFVVGLNLSYVAMLKKKSFNPPEKKITAQRMAHAISQDTSPLSIARFASQLYYYFQETAQAITLLEKFLPSHDPLLCTTLGDILLKEGKAKRALYVLRENPYSLVNPLLLSTQGQVLKQIGKIPEAAKMFERSLNLAKQNGFPHSGASWITQKMLTLSYKSSIHHSLADCYVILDNFPEAKRHYRAGNHLLLDCTLWRHCPPVDIDSAKYHKSSN
;
A
#
# COMPACT_ATOMS: atom_id res chain seq x y z
N MET A 1 7.60 1.56 -23.95
CA MET A 1 7.55 0.85 -22.65
C MET A 1 6.48 1.51 -21.80
N SER A 2 5.35 0.83 -21.56
CA SER A 2 4.33 1.29 -20.61
C SER A 2 4.95 1.40 -19.22
N ARG A 3 4.84 2.57 -18.59
CA ARG A 3 5.39 2.81 -17.25
C ARG A 3 4.58 1.98 -16.26
N VAL A 4 5.23 1.08 -15.50
CA VAL A 4 4.57 0.32 -14.44
C VAL A 4 4.07 1.31 -13.39
N GLN A 5 2.74 1.45 -13.28
CA GLN A 5 2.11 2.29 -12.27
C GLN A 5 1.99 1.46 -10.99
N TYR A 6 3.00 1.56 -10.13
CA TYR A 6 2.97 0.91 -8.81
C TYR A 6 1.84 1.46 -7.97
N ASP A 7 1.25 0.60 -7.13
CA ASP A 7 0.41 1.08 -6.04
C ASP A 7 1.21 2.03 -5.16
N ARG A 8 0.54 3.09 -4.72
CA ARG A 8 1.16 4.11 -3.85
C ARG A 8 1.75 3.49 -2.59
N GLU A 9 1.16 2.39 -2.12
CA GLU A 9 1.62 1.63 -0.98
C GLU A 9 2.99 0.99 -1.21
N ILE A 10 3.13 0.27 -2.33
CA ILE A 10 4.38 -0.37 -2.74
C ILE A 10 5.45 0.70 -2.99
N LEU A 11 5.06 1.79 -3.67
CA LEU A 11 5.95 2.91 -3.93
C LEU A 11 6.48 3.54 -2.63
N TYR A 12 5.62 3.72 -1.62
CA TYR A 12 6.01 4.25 -0.32
C TYR A 12 7.04 3.37 0.38
N VAL A 13 6.79 2.05 0.43
CA VAL A 13 7.74 1.10 1.05
C VAL A 13 9.08 1.10 0.30
N GLN A 14 9.06 1.13 -1.04
CA GLN A 14 10.30 1.22 -1.83
C GLN A 14 11.07 2.52 -1.57
N LYS A 15 10.36 3.66 -1.46
CA LYS A 15 10.95 4.94 -1.07
C LYS A 15 11.58 4.89 0.31
N LEU A 16 10.91 4.31 1.30
CA LEU A 16 11.47 4.14 2.64
C LEU A 16 12.72 3.24 2.63
N CYS A 17 12.70 2.12 1.93
CA CYS A 17 13.88 1.25 1.79
C CYS A 17 15.05 2.01 1.14
N PHE A 18 14.78 2.82 0.12
CA PHE A 18 15.79 3.66 -0.52
C PHE A 18 16.34 4.73 0.43
N PHE A 19 15.48 5.38 1.21
CA PHE A 19 15.89 6.33 2.24
C PHE A 19 16.77 5.68 3.31
N MET A 20 16.37 4.50 3.81
CA MET A 20 17.16 3.75 4.79
C MET A 20 18.53 3.33 4.24
N PHE A 21 18.60 2.94 2.96
CA PHE A 21 19.87 2.65 2.29
C PHE A 21 20.79 3.89 2.22
N LEU A 22 20.26 5.06 1.89
CA LEU A 22 21.06 6.29 1.88
C LEU A 22 21.48 6.71 3.31
N LEU A 23 20.61 6.45 4.28
CA LEU A 23 20.90 6.70 5.69
C LEU A 23 22.04 5.82 6.20
N THR A 24 22.10 4.53 5.82
CA THR A 24 23.22 3.66 6.24
C THR A 24 24.56 4.16 5.68
N VAL A 25 24.59 4.62 4.43
CA VAL A 25 25.77 5.27 3.84
C VAL A 25 26.15 6.53 4.61
N THR A 26 25.16 7.36 4.95
CA THR A 26 25.36 8.58 5.77
C THR A 26 25.93 8.26 7.15
N MET A 27 25.43 7.22 7.81
CA MET A 27 25.91 6.77 9.11
C MET A 27 27.36 6.28 9.06
N ILE A 28 27.73 5.52 8.03
CA ILE A 28 29.12 5.07 7.82
C ILE A 28 30.04 6.28 7.60
N ALA A 29 29.65 7.24 6.75
CA ALA A 29 30.43 8.45 6.52
C ALA A 29 30.58 9.29 7.80
N THR A 30 29.52 9.38 8.62
CA THR A 30 29.53 10.06 9.91
C THR A 30 30.52 9.39 10.86
N ALA A 31 30.49 8.06 10.99
CA ALA A 31 31.41 7.30 11.84
C ALA A 31 32.88 7.49 11.43
N ILE A 32 33.17 7.47 10.12
CA ILE A 32 34.52 7.75 9.59
C ILE A 32 34.95 9.17 9.95
N THR A 33 34.04 10.14 9.89
CA THR A 33 34.31 11.55 10.21
C THR A 33 34.59 11.75 11.69
N VAL A 34 33.85 11.08 12.58
CA VAL A 34 34.13 11.07 14.03
C VAL A 34 35.53 10.51 14.28
N TRP A 35 35.88 9.41 13.62
CA TRP A 35 37.19 8.76 13.79
C TRP A 35 38.36 9.65 13.34
N ARG A 36 38.20 10.38 12.23
CA ARG A 36 39.31 11.10 11.57
C ARG A 36 39.46 12.56 11.96
N PHE A 37 38.36 13.25 12.27
CA PHE A 37 38.36 14.69 12.45
C PHE A 37 37.90 15.05 13.86
N ASN A 38 36.60 15.28 14.06
CA ASN A 38 35.99 15.58 15.36
C ASN A 38 34.46 15.41 15.25
N LEU A 39 33.78 15.28 16.39
CA LEU A 39 32.33 15.15 16.50
C LEU A 39 31.58 16.31 15.83
N TYR A 40 32.10 17.54 15.91
CA TYR A 40 31.48 18.71 15.29
C TYR A 40 31.30 18.54 13.77
N TYR A 41 32.36 18.11 13.07
CA TYR A 41 32.28 17.85 11.62
C TYR A 41 31.37 16.66 11.31
N ALA A 42 31.39 15.63 12.15
CA ALA A 42 30.52 14.48 11.98
C ALA A 42 29.03 14.84 12.10
N LEU A 43 28.66 15.72 13.03
CA LEU A 43 27.29 16.22 13.16
C LEU A 43 26.84 16.96 11.88
N TRP A 44 27.70 17.79 11.29
CA TRP A 44 27.40 18.43 10.01
C TRP A 44 27.22 17.41 8.87
N VAL A 45 28.13 16.44 8.75
CA VAL A 45 28.01 15.35 7.76
C VAL A 45 26.70 14.59 7.93
N PHE A 46 26.32 14.29 9.17
CA PHE A 46 25.07 13.59 9.48
C PHE A 46 23.85 14.42 9.07
N VAL A 47 23.78 15.69 9.48
CA VAL A 47 22.65 16.59 9.16
C VAL A 47 22.52 16.78 7.66
N VAL A 48 23.63 17.06 6.95
CA VAL A 48 23.62 17.25 5.50
C VAL A 48 23.22 15.95 4.79
N GLY A 49 23.80 14.82 5.19
CA GLY A 49 23.49 13.51 4.60
C GLY A 49 22.04 13.08 4.83
N LEU A 50 21.47 13.35 6.02
CA LEU A 50 20.05 13.12 6.31
C LEU A 50 19.14 13.93 5.37
N ASN A 51 19.41 15.23 5.23
CA ASN A 51 18.63 16.11 4.35
C ASN A 51 18.74 15.69 2.88
N LEU A 52 19.95 15.38 2.40
CA LEU A 52 20.16 14.89 1.03
C LEU A 52 19.45 13.56 0.78
N SER A 53 19.51 12.63 1.73
CA SER A 53 18.81 11.34 1.66
C SER A 53 17.30 11.53 1.57
N TYR A 54 16.75 12.44 2.37
CA TYR A 54 15.33 12.77 2.34
C TYR A 54 14.92 13.39 1.00
N VAL A 55 15.64 14.40 0.52
CA VAL A 55 15.36 15.02 -0.79
C VAL A 55 15.47 14.02 -1.94
N ALA A 56 16.47 13.13 -1.90
CA ALA A 56 16.64 12.09 -2.90
C ALA A 56 15.45 11.11 -2.91
N MET A 57 14.94 10.72 -1.73
CA MET A 57 13.72 9.91 -1.60
C MET A 57 12.51 10.61 -2.22
N LEU A 58 12.29 11.89 -1.91
CA LEU A 58 11.16 12.66 -2.47
C LEU A 58 11.22 12.76 -4.00
N LYS A 59 12.42 12.97 -4.56
CA LYS A 59 12.64 13.07 -6.01
C LYS A 59 12.50 11.74 -6.74
N LYS A 60 12.65 10.60 -6.07
CA LYS A 60 12.61 9.27 -6.70
C LYS A 60 11.17 8.87 -7.03
N LYS A 61 10.73 9.12 -8.28
CA LYS A 61 9.35 8.83 -8.72
C LYS A 61 9.10 7.38 -9.14
N SER A 62 10.14 6.65 -9.54
CA SER A 62 10.03 5.27 -10.03
C SER A 62 11.24 4.44 -9.65
N PHE A 63 11.00 3.14 -9.46
CA PHE A 63 12.02 2.13 -9.25
C PHE A 63 12.08 1.23 -10.47
N ASN A 64 13.30 0.84 -10.87
CA ASN A 64 13.46 -0.09 -11.98
C ASN A 64 13.00 -1.47 -11.52
N PRO A 65 12.22 -2.19 -12.34
CA PRO A 65 11.86 -3.55 -12.04
C PRO A 65 13.12 -4.43 -12.01
N PRO A 66 13.14 -5.49 -11.19
CA PRO A 66 14.25 -6.43 -11.18
C PRO A 66 14.35 -7.16 -12.53
N GLU A 67 15.56 -7.57 -12.92
CA GLU A 67 15.78 -8.27 -14.19
C GLU A 67 14.95 -9.55 -14.29
N LYS A 68 14.27 -9.73 -15.44
CA LYS A 68 13.32 -10.84 -15.63
C LYS A 68 13.96 -12.21 -15.40
N LYS A 69 15.16 -12.43 -15.95
CA LYS A 69 15.88 -13.70 -15.88
C LYS A 69 16.25 -14.09 -14.44
N ILE A 70 16.89 -13.17 -13.72
CA ILE A 70 17.31 -13.41 -12.32
C ILE A 70 16.08 -13.61 -11.43
N THR A 71 15.03 -12.83 -11.67
CA THR A 71 13.81 -12.92 -10.87
C THR A 71 13.08 -14.24 -11.13
N ALA A 72 12.89 -14.64 -12.40
CA ALA A 72 12.29 -15.92 -12.77
C ALA A 72 13.07 -17.12 -12.20
N GLN A 73 14.40 -17.07 -12.20
CA GLN A 73 15.23 -18.14 -11.62
C GLN A 73 15.07 -18.23 -10.09
N ARG A 74 15.04 -17.09 -9.38
CA ARG A 74 14.77 -17.04 -7.94
C ARG A 74 13.35 -17.53 -7.61
N MET A 75 12.37 -17.21 -8.47
CA MET A 75 10.99 -17.65 -8.31
C MET A 75 10.83 -19.15 -8.49
N ALA A 76 11.35 -19.72 -9.58
CA ALA A 76 11.29 -21.15 -9.84
C ALA A 76 11.93 -21.94 -8.69
N HIS A 77 13.06 -21.46 -8.18
CA HIS A 77 13.71 -22.05 -7.02
C HIS A 77 12.83 -22.00 -5.75
N ALA A 78 12.28 -20.83 -5.42
CA ALA A 78 11.44 -20.67 -4.23
C ALA A 78 10.10 -21.44 -4.31
N ILE A 79 9.45 -21.56 -5.47
CA ILE A 79 8.26 -22.43 -5.67
C ILE A 79 8.62 -23.90 -5.45
N SER A 80 9.77 -24.33 -5.98
CA SER A 80 10.19 -25.73 -5.88
C SER A 80 10.49 -26.17 -4.45
N GLN A 81 10.81 -25.20 -3.57
CA GLN A 81 11.16 -25.45 -2.18
C GLN A 81 10.02 -25.15 -1.20
N ASP A 82 9.13 -24.21 -1.51
CA ASP A 82 8.07 -23.76 -0.62
C ASP A 82 6.78 -23.45 -1.39
N THR A 83 5.76 -24.28 -1.18
CA THR A 83 4.41 -24.10 -1.73
C THR A 83 3.50 -23.30 -0.79
N SER A 84 4.07 -22.54 0.15
CA SER A 84 3.29 -21.71 1.05
C SER A 84 2.39 -20.71 0.28
N PRO A 85 1.19 -20.42 0.81
CA PRO A 85 0.29 -19.40 0.24
C PRO A 85 0.97 -18.06 0.00
N LEU A 86 1.91 -17.71 0.88
CA LEU A 86 2.70 -16.50 0.81
C LEU A 86 3.63 -16.47 -0.41
N SER A 87 4.38 -17.54 -0.63
CA SER A 87 5.28 -17.67 -1.77
C SER A 87 4.47 -17.57 -3.08
N ILE A 88 3.34 -18.27 -3.15
CA ILE A 88 2.40 -18.21 -4.29
C ILE A 88 1.86 -16.79 -4.53
N ALA A 89 1.38 -16.11 -3.48
CA ALA A 89 0.87 -14.73 -3.59
C ALA A 89 1.93 -13.76 -4.11
N ARG A 90 3.18 -13.89 -3.63
CA ARG A 90 4.31 -13.09 -4.12
C ARG A 90 4.59 -13.38 -5.59
N PHE A 91 4.60 -14.63 -6.01
CA PHE A 91 4.85 -14.98 -7.42
C PHE A 91 3.77 -14.46 -8.34
N ALA A 92 2.51 -14.61 -7.97
CA ALA A 92 1.41 -14.06 -8.75
C ALA A 92 1.50 -12.53 -8.86
N SER A 93 1.81 -11.83 -7.76
CA SER A 93 2.03 -10.38 -7.79
C SER A 93 3.16 -10.00 -8.74
N GLN A 94 4.22 -10.79 -8.79
CA GLN A 94 5.35 -10.51 -9.67
C GLN A 94 5.05 -10.79 -11.14
N LEU A 95 4.37 -11.91 -11.46
CA LEU A 95 3.85 -12.19 -12.80
C LEU A 95 2.98 -11.03 -13.30
N TYR A 96 2.11 -10.53 -12.42
CA TYR A 96 1.24 -9.40 -12.70
C TYR A 96 2.02 -8.10 -13.00
N TYR A 97 2.81 -7.60 -12.04
CA TYR A 97 3.43 -6.28 -12.16
C TYR A 97 4.69 -6.22 -13.03
N TYR A 98 5.57 -7.22 -12.91
CA TYR A 98 6.90 -7.16 -13.52
C TYR A 98 6.93 -7.81 -14.90
N PHE A 99 6.16 -8.88 -15.09
CA PHE A 99 6.14 -9.63 -16.35
C PHE A 99 4.96 -9.29 -17.23
N GLN A 100 3.94 -8.60 -16.69
CA GLN A 100 2.69 -8.26 -17.39
C GLN A 100 1.93 -9.51 -17.84
N GLU A 101 2.10 -10.62 -17.12
CA GLU A 101 1.46 -11.91 -17.37
C GLU A 101 0.22 -12.07 -16.49
N THR A 102 -0.75 -11.17 -16.70
CA THR A 102 -1.93 -11.04 -15.83
C THR A 102 -2.77 -12.31 -15.78
N ALA A 103 -2.97 -12.97 -16.93
CA ALA A 103 -3.71 -14.23 -17.03
C ALA A 103 -3.03 -15.35 -16.23
N GLN A 104 -1.71 -15.47 -16.30
CA GLN A 104 -0.97 -16.50 -15.56
C GLN A 104 -1.01 -16.24 -14.05
N ALA A 105 -0.90 -14.98 -13.62
CA ALA A 105 -1.02 -14.59 -12.23
C ALA A 105 -2.39 -14.97 -11.65
N ILE A 106 -3.47 -14.68 -12.39
CA ILE A 106 -4.85 -15.02 -11.98
C ILE A 106 -5.03 -16.54 -11.91
N THR A 107 -4.66 -17.27 -12.96
CA THR A 107 -4.79 -18.74 -13.00
C THR A 107 -4.01 -19.41 -11.86
N LEU A 108 -2.80 -18.90 -11.55
CA LEU A 108 -2.01 -19.40 -10.43
C LEU A 108 -2.74 -19.20 -9.10
N LEU A 109 -3.25 -18.00 -8.82
CA LEU A 109 -3.96 -17.72 -7.56
C LEU A 109 -5.26 -18.52 -7.44
N GLU A 110 -6.01 -18.66 -8.55
CA GLU A 110 -7.27 -19.42 -8.58
C GLU A 110 -7.06 -20.90 -8.25
N LYS A 111 -5.94 -21.48 -8.69
CA LYS A 111 -5.56 -22.87 -8.34
C LYS A 111 -5.45 -23.09 -6.83
N PHE A 112 -5.08 -22.06 -6.08
CA PHE A 112 -4.88 -22.14 -4.62
C PHE A 112 -6.01 -21.46 -3.83
N LEU A 113 -7.09 -21.04 -4.49
CA LEU A 113 -8.25 -20.45 -3.83
C LEU A 113 -8.90 -21.37 -2.76
N PRO A 114 -8.97 -22.71 -2.94
CA PRO A 114 -9.50 -23.61 -1.91
C PRO A 114 -8.72 -23.62 -0.58
N SER A 115 -7.51 -23.05 -0.53
CA SER A 115 -6.78 -22.91 0.73
C SER A 115 -7.43 -21.92 1.70
N HIS A 116 -8.35 -21.08 1.20
CA HIS A 116 -8.99 -19.99 1.94
C HIS A 116 -8.00 -19.01 2.61
N ASP A 117 -6.74 -18.99 2.18
CA ASP A 117 -5.73 -18.09 2.72
C ASP A 117 -6.11 -16.62 2.40
N PRO A 118 -6.22 -15.74 3.41
CA PRO A 118 -6.59 -14.36 3.21
C PRO A 118 -5.62 -13.57 2.32
N LEU A 119 -4.32 -13.87 2.36
CA LEU A 119 -3.33 -13.16 1.57
C LEU A 119 -3.45 -13.51 0.08
N LEU A 120 -3.66 -14.79 -0.25
CA LEU A 120 -3.97 -15.21 -1.62
C LEU A 120 -5.25 -14.55 -2.14
N CYS A 121 -6.32 -14.56 -1.34
CA CYS A 121 -7.61 -14.01 -1.75
C CYS A 121 -7.56 -12.48 -1.95
N THR A 122 -6.84 -11.76 -1.07
CA THR A 122 -6.63 -10.31 -1.22
C THR A 122 -5.80 -9.99 -2.46
N THR A 123 -4.70 -10.71 -2.69
CA THR A 123 -3.87 -10.56 -3.89
C THR A 123 -4.68 -10.79 -5.17
N LEU A 124 -5.50 -11.84 -5.20
CA LEU A 124 -6.39 -12.13 -6.33
C LEU A 124 -7.44 -11.04 -6.50
N GLY A 125 -8.05 -10.59 -5.41
CA GLY A 125 -9.02 -9.50 -5.40
C GLY A 125 -8.44 -8.21 -5.99
N ASP A 126 -7.24 -7.81 -5.56
CA ASP A 126 -6.54 -6.61 -6.04
C ASP A 126 -6.22 -6.71 -7.54
N ILE A 127 -5.70 -7.85 -7.99
CA ILE A 127 -5.41 -8.10 -9.41
C ILE A 127 -6.70 -8.02 -10.24
N LEU A 128 -7.76 -8.73 -9.82
CA LEU A 128 -9.04 -8.70 -10.52
C LEU A 128 -9.66 -7.29 -10.57
N LEU A 129 -9.51 -6.52 -9.50
CA LEU A 129 -10.01 -5.15 -9.43
C LEU A 129 -9.34 -4.23 -10.47
N LYS A 130 -8.01 -4.35 -10.61
CA LYS A 130 -7.22 -3.60 -11.61
C LYS A 130 -7.51 -4.00 -13.04
N GLU A 131 -7.83 -5.27 -13.27
CA GLU A 131 -8.32 -5.76 -14.56
C GLU A 131 -9.79 -5.36 -14.84
N GLY A 132 -10.41 -4.52 -14.00
CA GLY A 132 -11.80 -4.08 -14.15
C GLY A 132 -12.85 -5.14 -13.79
N LYS A 133 -12.43 -6.32 -13.29
CA LYS A 133 -13.31 -7.44 -12.96
C LYS A 133 -13.85 -7.33 -11.53
N ALA A 134 -14.36 -6.16 -11.17
CA ALA A 134 -14.74 -5.82 -9.79
C ALA A 134 -15.81 -6.75 -9.19
N LYS A 135 -16.79 -7.19 -9.98
CA LYS A 135 -17.81 -8.16 -9.52
C LYS A 135 -17.19 -9.51 -9.15
N ARG A 136 -16.26 -10.01 -9.96
CA ARG A 136 -15.54 -11.27 -9.69
C ARG A 136 -14.62 -11.13 -8.48
N ALA A 137 -13.93 -10.00 -8.35
CA ALA A 137 -13.13 -9.69 -7.17
C ALA A 137 -14.00 -9.75 -5.90
N LEU A 138 -15.17 -9.09 -5.91
CA LEU A 138 -16.07 -9.07 -4.76
C LEU A 138 -16.57 -10.48 -4.38
N TYR A 139 -16.88 -11.31 -5.37
CA TYR A 139 -17.29 -12.70 -5.15
C TYR A 139 -16.19 -13.49 -4.43
N VAL A 140 -14.98 -13.52 -5.00
CA VAL A 140 -13.82 -14.22 -4.42
C VAL A 140 -13.55 -13.79 -2.97
N LEU A 141 -13.62 -12.48 -2.69
CA LEU A 141 -13.33 -11.95 -1.37
C LEU A 141 -14.43 -12.25 -0.34
N ARG A 142 -15.69 -12.38 -0.76
CA ARG A 142 -16.84 -12.65 0.13
C ARG A 142 -16.96 -14.12 0.48
N GLU A 143 -16.65 -15.01 -0.45
CA GLU A 143 -16.66 -16.46 -0.25
C GLU A 143 -15.55 -16.93 0.71
N ASN A 144 -14.58 -16.08 1.02
CA ASN A 144 -13.57 -16.41 2.02
C ASN A 144 -14.19 -16.45 3.43
N PRO A 145 -14.02 -17.54 4.22
CA PRO A 145 -14.54 -17.66 5.58
C PRO A 145 -14.09 -16.54 6.53
N TYR A 146 -12.92 -15.94 6.27
CA TYR A 146 -12.34 -14.87 7.07
C TYR A 146 -12.69 -13.46 6.57
N SER A 147 -13.61 -13.35 5.61
CA SER A 147 -13.99 -12.10 4.93
C SER A 147 -14.37 -10.95 5.87
N LEU A 148 -14.95 -11.26 7.02
CA LEU A 148 -15.45 -10.26 7.99
C LEU A 148 -14.53 -10.06 9.21
N VAL A 149 -13.48 -10.87 9.36
CA VAL A 149 -12.59 -10.87 10.53
C VAL A 149 -11.13 -10.56 10.18
N ASN A 150 -10.78 -10.59 8.89
CA ASN A 150 -9.45 -10.21 8.44
C ASN A 150 -9.44 -8.75 7.93
N PRO A 151 -8.60 -7.86 8.51
CA PRO A 151 -8.58 -6.46 8.13
C PRO A 151 -8.11 -6.22 6.68
N LEU A 152 -7.23 -7.06 6.15
CA LEU A 152 -6.77 -6.93 4.77
C LEU A 152 -7.90 -7.27 3.78
N LEU A 153 -8.61 -8.37 3.99
CA LEU A 153 -9.79 -8.74 3.19
C LEU A 153 -10.85 -7.63 3.19
N LEU A 154 -11.16 -7.08 4.37
CA LEU A 154 -12.11 -5.97 4.49
C LEU A 154 -11.65 -4.73 3.73
N SER A 155 -10.35 -4.39 3.79
CA SER A 155 -9.84 -3.24 3.04
C SER A 155 -9.95 -3.43 1.53
N THR A 156 -9.60 -4.62 1.02
CA THR A 156 -9.74 -4.93 -0.41
C THR A 156 -11.22 -4.94 -0.83
N GLN A 157 -12.12 -5.52 -0.02
CA GLN A 157 -13.56 -5.43 -0.28
C GLN A 157 -14.05 -3.98 -0.34
N GLY A 158 -13.56 -3.11 0.57
CA GLY A 158 -13.86 -1.68 0.55
C GLY A 158 -13.43 -1.00 -0.74
N GLN A 159 -12.23 -1.32 -1.25
CA GLN A 159 -11.75 -0.80 -2.54
C GLN A 159 -12.64 -1.28 -3.70
N VAL A 160 -13.00 -2.56 -3.71
CA VAL A 160 -13.89 -3.14 -4.74
C VAL A 160 -15.27 -2.47 -4.72
N LEU A 161 -15.86 -2.31 -3.53
CA LEU A 161 -17.16 -1.65 -3.32
C LEU A 161 -17.12 -0.19 -3.79
N LYS A 162 -16.05 0.53 -3.46
CA LYS A 162 -15.84 1.91 -3.91
C LYS A 162 -15.82 2.00 -5.44
N GLN A 163 -15.12 1.09 -6.11
CA GLN A 163 -15.02 1.08 -7.58
C GLN A 163 -16.35 0.79 -8.28
N ILE A 164 -17.24 0.00 -7.66
CA ILE A 164 -18.59 -0.27 -8.20
C ILE A 164 -19.65 0.74 -7.72
N GLY A 165 -19.24 1.86 -7.11
CA GLY A 165 -20.13 2.94 -6.67
C GLY A 165 -20.90 2.67 -5.37
N LYS A 166 -20.59 1.58 -4.66
CA LYS A 166 -21.19 1.21 -3.37
C LYS A 166 -20.52 1.92 -2.21
N ILE A 167 -20.58 3.26 -2.24
CA ILE A 167 -19.79 4.14 -1.36
C ILE A 167 -20.10 3.95 0.13
N PRO A 168 -21.37 3.89 0.59
CA PRO A 168 -21.66 3.69 2.01
C PRO A 168 -21.16 2.33 2.54
N GLU A 169 -21.26 1.27 1.73
CA GLU A 169 -20.76 -0.05 2.12
C GLU A 169 -19.23 -0.08 2.13
N ALA A 170 -18.58 0.60 1.18
CA ALA A 170 -17.13 0.75 1.15
C ALA A 170 -16.59 1.43 2.43
N ALA A 171 -17.21 2.54 2.84
CA ALA A 171 -16.85 3.24 4.07
C ALA A 171 -16.92 2.33 5.29
N LYS A 172 -18.01 1.57 5.44
CA LYS A 172 -18.19 0.59 6.53
C LYS A 172 -17.10 -0.50 6.53
N MET A 173 -16.71 -1.00 5.35
CA MET A 173 -15.63 -2.00 5.26
C MET A 173 -14.28 -1.42 5.67
N PHE A 174 -13.96 -0.19 5.27
CA PHE A 174 -12.72 0.48 5.66
C PHE A 174 -12.67 0.79 7.16
N GLU A 175 -13.76 1.28 7.76
CA GLU A 175 -13.85 1.50 9.20
C GLU A 175 -13.63 0.22 9.99
N ARG A 176 -14.32 -0.86 9.60
CA ARG A 176 -14.17 -2.16 10.24
C ARG A 176 -12.75 -2.70 10.10
N SER A 177 -12.13 -2.53 8.92
CA SER A 177 -10.73 -2.89 8.69
C SER A 177 -9.79 -2.15 9.64
N LEU A 178 -9.91 -0.83 9.80
CA LEU A 178 -9.09 -0.04 10.71
C LEU A 178 -9.28 -0.46 12.18
N ASN A 179 -10.52 -0.72 12.58
CA ASN A 179 -10.85 -1.17 13.94
C ASN A 179 -10.21 -2.53 14.26
N LEU A 180 -10.35 -3.51 13.36
CA LEU A 180 -9.72 -4.83 13.53
C LEU A 180 -8.20 -4.75 13.47
N ALA A 181 -7.64 -3.93 12.57
CA ALA A 181 -6.19 -3.73 12.49
C ALA A 181 -5.60 -3.03 13.74
N LYS A 182 -6.41 -2.27 14.49
CA LYS A 182 -6.00 -1.69 15.77
C LYS A 182 -5.92 -2.76 16.86
N GLN A 183 -6.85 -3.71 16.86
CA GLN A 183 -6.93 -4.78 17.86
C GLN A 183 -5.94 -5.90 17.58
N ASN A 184 -5.90 -6.39 16.33
CA ASN A 184 -5.22 -7.63 15.98
C ASN A 184 -4.04 -7.43 15.01
N GLY A 185 -3.84 -6.22 14.50
CA GLY A 185 -2.85 -5.94 13.46
C GLY A 185 -3.26 -6.44 12.06
N PHE A 186 -2.41 -6.18 11.07
CA PHE A 186 -2.55 -6.77 9.73
C PHE A 186 -1.88 -8.15 9.69
N PRO A 187 -2.35 -9.06 8.82
CA PRO A 187 -1.72 -10.37 8.66
C PRO A 187 -0.24 -10.24 8.29
N HIS A 188 0.56 -11.19 8.80
CA HIS A 188 1.99 -11.20 8.54
C HIS A 188 2.26 -11.67 7.11
N SER A 189 2.93 -10.83 6.32
CA SER A 189 3.31 -11.14 4.93
C SER A 189 4.61 -11.96 4.82
N GLY A 190 5.07 -12.59 5.91
CA GLY A 190 6.39 -13.22 6.07
C GLY A 190 7.59 -12.38 5.59
N ALA A 191 7.45 -11.05 5.56
CA ALA A 191 8.56 -10.12 5.32
C ALA A 191 9.40 -9.96 6.60
N SER A 192 10.56 -9.31 6.52
CA SER A 192 11.28 -8.92 7.74
C SER A 192 10.41 -8.04 8.62
N TRP A 193 10.64 -8.04 9.94
CA TRP A 193 9.85 -7.25 10.89
C TRP A 193 9.79 -5.76 10.51
N ILE A 194 10.91 -5.18 10.05
CA ILE A 194 10.98 -3.78 9.59
C ILE A 194 10.05 -3.58 8.38
N THR A 195 10.14 -4.43 7.36
CA THR A 195 9.30 -4.35 6.17
C THR A 195 7.83 -4.55 6.51
N GLN A 196 7.49 -5.48 7.41
CA GLN A 196 6.12 -5.69 7.88
C GLN A 196 5.56 -4.45 8.59
N LYS A 197 6.38 -3.75 9.39
CA LYS A 197 5.99 -2.49 10.03
C LYS A 197 5.75 -1.39 8.99
N MET A 198 6.64 -1.23 8.02
CA MET A 198 6.46 -0.26 6.93
C MET A 198 5.21 -0.54 6.10
N LEU A 199 4.97 -1.80 5.72
CA LEU A 199 3.76 -2.23 5.02
C LEU A 199 2.50 -1.94 5.84
N THR A 200 2.53 -2.22 7.14
CA THR A 200 1.40 -1.95 8.03
C THR A 200 1.05 -0.46 8.08
N LEU A 201 2.05 0.42 8.17
CA LEU A 201 1.83 1.88 8.12
C LEU A 201 1.25 2.31 6.77
N SER A 202 1.79 1.74 5.68
CA SER A 202 1.33 1.97 4.32
C SER A 202 -0.14 1.58 4.13
N TYR A 203 -0.54 0.38 4.56
CA TYR A 203 -1.92 -0.10 4.50
C TYR A 203 -2.86 0.80 5.30
N LYS A 204 -2.49 1.15 6.55
CA LYS A 204 -3.30 2.05 7.39
C LYS A 204 -3.48 3.42 6.73
N SER A 205 -2.42 3.98 6.15
CA SER A 205 -2.51 5.26 5.43
C SER A 205 -3.47 5.16 4.24
N SER A 206 -3.34 4.11 3.44
CA SER A 206 -4.16 3.90 2.24
C SER A 206 -5.64 3.73 2.58
N ILE A 207 -5.94 2.99 3.65
CA ILE A 207 -7.31 2.82 4.13
C ILE A 207 -7.87 4.14 4.65
N HIS A 208 -7.11 4.92 5.42
CA HIS A 208 -7.52 6.25 5.86
C HIS A 208 -7.81 7.18 4.68
N HIS A 209 -6.94 7.22 3.68
CA HIS A 209 -7.18 8.01 2.46
C HIS A 209 -8.40 7.52 1.69
N SER A 210 -8.58 6.21 1.55
CA SER A 210 -9.73 5.65 0.83
C SER A 210 -11.06 5.91 1.55
N LEU A 211 -11.06 5.84 2.88
CA LEU A 211 -12.19 6.19 3.72
C LEU A 211 -12.49 7.70 3.66
N ALA A 212 -11.45 8.54 3.66
CA ALA A 212 -11.61 9.97 3.45
C ALA A 212 -12.25 10.28 2.10
N ASP A 213 -11.79 9.64 1.02
CA ASP A 213 -12.40 9.76 -0.32
C ASP A 213 -13.89 9.36 -0.28
N CYS A 214 -14.25 8.27 0.43
CA CYS A 214 -15.65 7.88 0.61
C CYS A 214 -16.47 8.95 1.33
N TYR A 215 -15.93 9.55 2.39
CA TYR A 215 -16.61 10.60 3.13
C TYR A 215 -16.76 11.90 2.35
N VAL A 216 -15.83 12.23 1.44
CA VAL A 216 -16.01 13.34 0.49
C VAL A 216 -17.22 13.07 -0.41
N ILE A 217 -17.33 11.86 -0.96
CA ILE A 217 -18.46 11.50 -1.85
C ILE A 217 -19.80 11.46 -1.10
N LEU A 218 -19.77 11.19 0.22
CA LEU A 218 -20.95 11.23 1.09
C LEU A 218 -21.22 12.63 1.69
N ASP A 219 -20.52 13.67 1.23
CA ASP A 219 -20.61 15.05 1.71
C ASP A 219 -20.32 15.22 3.23
N ASN A 220 -19.65 14.26 3.86
CA ASN A 220 -19.20 14.33 5.25
C ASN A 220 -17.76 14.85 5.33
N PHE A 221 -17.59 16.13 5.00
CA PHE A 221 -16.27 16.79 4.99
C PHE A 221 -15.52 16.79 6.34
N PRO A 222 -16.18 16.90 7.52
CA PRO A 222 -15.49 16.81 8.81
C PRO A 222 -14.73 15.49 8.99
N GLU A 223 -15.40 14.35 8.74
CA GLU A 223 -14.76 13.03 8.84
C GLU A 223 -13.75 12.80 7.72
N ALA A 224 -14.02 13.29 6.50
CA ALA A 224 -13.05 13.24 5.41
C ALA A 224 -11.72 13.93 5.79
N LYS A 225 -11.79 15.15 6.34
CA LYS A 225 -10.62 15.92 6.78
C LYS A 225 -9.85 15.20 7.89
N ARG A 226 -10.56 14.61 8.86
CA ARG A 226 -9.98 13.81 9.93
C ARG A 226 -9.19 12.63 9.37
N HIS A 227 -9.77 11.89 8.44
CA HIS A 227 -9.13 10.72 7.86
C HIS A 227 -7.98 11.05 6.90
N TYR A 228 -8.05 12.15 6.13
CA TYR A 228 -6.90 12.62 5.36
C TYR A 228 -5.70 12.95 6.26
N ARG A 229 -5.93 13.66 7.37
CA ARG A 229 -4.88 13.96 8.36
C ARG A 229 -4.31 12.69 8.97
N ALA A 230 -5.17 11.77 9.41
CA ALA A 230 -4.74 10.51 10.00
C ALA A 230 -3.88 9.67 9.03
N GLY A 231 -4.27 9.60 7.74
CA GLY A 231 -3.47 8.94 6.71
C GLY A 231 -2.14 9.63 6.47
N ASN A 232 -2.12 10.96 6.30
CA ASN A 232 -0.91 11.72 6.04
C ASN A 232 0.13 11.59 7.17
N HIS A 233 -0.31 11.57 8.44
CA HIS A 233 0.60 11.38 9.58
C HIS A 233 1.32 10.03 9.60
N LEU A 234 0.82 9.02 8.86
CA LEU A 234 1.48 7.72 8.74
C LEU A 234 2.54 7.68 7.63
N LEU A 235 2.60 8.71 6.78
CA LEU A 235 3.51 8.80 5.64
C LEU A 235 4.60 9.83 5.90
N LEU A 236 5.86 9.38 5.91
CA LEU A 236 7.03 10.25 5.95
C LEU A 236 7.21 11.07 4.67
N ASP A 237 6.71 10.54 3.55
CA ASP A 237 6.79 11.17 2.24
C ASP A 237 5.60 12.12 2.03
N CYS A 238 5.86 13.42 2.20
CA CYS A 238 4.86 14.47 1.99
C CYS A 238 4.31 14.52 0.55
N THR A 239 5.02 13.98 -0.44
CA THR A 239 4.53 13.93 -1.84
C THR A 239 3.37 12.95 -2.02
N LEU A 240 3.13 12.06 -1.06
CA LEU A 240 2.01 11.12 -1.05
C LEU A 240 0.83 11.61 -0.21
N TRP A 241 0.95 12.78 0.44
CA TRP A 241 -0.14 13.34 1.22
C TRP A 241 -1.33 13.71 0.33
N ARG A 242 -2.52 13.54 0.88
CA ARG A 242 -3.78 13.90 0.23
C ARG A 242 -4.49 14.99 1.03
N HIS A 243 -5.25 15.81 0.33
CA HIS A 243 -5.98 16.92 0.92
C HIS A 243 -7.47 16.77 0.63
N CYS A 244 -8.28 17.19 1.60
CA CYS A 244 -9.71 17.33 1.39
C CYS A 244 -9.92 18.43 0.33
N PRO A 245 -10.76 18.21 -0.70
CA PRO A 245 -11.10 19.27 -1.63
C PRO A 245 -11.73 20.45 -0.86
N PRO A 246 -11.52 21.70 -1.33
CA PRO A 246 -12.21 22.84 -0.76
C PRO A 246 -13.71 22.63 -0.92
N VAL A 247 -14.47 22.94 0.15
CA VAL A 247 -15.92 22.98 0.07
C VAL A 247 -16.28 24.28 -0.63
N ASP A 248 -16.84 24.22 -1.84
CA ASP A 248 -17.42 25.41 -2.47
C ASP A 248 -18.61 25.84 -1.62
N ILE A 249 -18.44 26.95 -0.90
CA ILE A 249 -19.44 27.53 0.02
C ILE A 249 -20.73 27.94 -0.73
N ASP A 250 -20.68 28.02 -2.07
CA ASP A 250 -21.78 28.50 -2.90
C ASP A 250 -22.87 27.45 -3.18
N SER A 251 -22.62 26.15 -3.01
CA SER A 251 -23.67 25.12 -3.20
C SER A 251 -24.70 25.10 -2.06
N ALA A 252 -24.35 25.62 -0.88
CA ALA A 252 -25.26 25.74 0.27
C ALA A 252 -26.31 26.84 0.11
N LYS A 253 -26.16 27.76 -0.87
CA LYS A 253 -27.16 28.81 -1.14
C LYS A 253 -28.29 28.36 -2.05
N TYR A 254 -28.08 27.39 -2.95
CA TYR A 254 -29.11 27.02 -3.92
C TYR A 254 -30.20 26.10 -3.36
N HIS A 255 -29.90 25.28 -2.34
CA HIS A 255 -30.90 24.37 -1.76
C HIS A 255 -31.88 25.02 -0.76
N LYS A 256 -31.73 26.31 -0.42
CA LYS A 256 -32.68 27.04 0.45
C LYS A 256 -33.74 27.85 -0.30
N SER A 257 -33.78 27.79 -1.64
CA SER A 257 -34.71 28.59 -2.45
C SER A 257 -35.82 27.82 -3.15
N SER A 258 -35.97 26.52 -2.87
CA SER A 258 -37.06 25.69 -3.40
C SER A 258 -37.77 24.95 -2.27
N ASN A 259 -38.51 25.70 -1.44
CA ASN A 259 -39.62 25.21 -0.65
C ASN A 259 -40.85 26.04 -1.02
#